data_AF-A0AB36JK10-F1
#
_entry.id   AF-A0AB36JK10-F1
#
_cell.length_a   1.000
_cell.length_b   1.000
_cell.length_c   1.000
_cell.angle_alpha   90.00
_cell.angle_beta   90.00
_cell.angle_gamma   90.00
#
_symmetry.space_group_name_H-M   'P 1'
#
loop_
_entity.id
_entity.type
_entity.pdbx_description
1 polymer ?
#
loop_
_entity_poly.entity_id
_entity_poly.type
_entity_poly.pdbx_seq_one_letter_code
_entity_poly.pdbx_strand_id
1 'polypeptide(L)'
;MKKVKVDLQCPYCGFCKILRTATHRKAIICPDCQQSIFLRWATGIEGELDKYGCYFHAYVPFNIQKINQEFQGVFEDEPPKHSFIIRNKMRG
;
A
#
# COMPACT_ATOMS: atom_id res chain seq x y z
N MET A 1 9.24 16.91 22.72
CA MET A 1 8.55 15.70 22.17
C MET A 1 9.59 14.67 21.76
N LYS A 2 9.44 13.40 22.18
CA LYS A 2 10.32 12.30 21.73
C LYS A 2 9.99 11.94 20.29
N LYS A 3 11.01 11.91 19.42
CA LYS A 3 10.88 11.42 18.05
C LYS A 3 11.23 9.94 18.01
N VAL A 4 10.49 9.15 17.24
CA VAL A 4 10.66 7.71 17.08
C VAL A 4 11.06 7.37 15.65
N LYS A 5 11.77 6.25 15.49
CA LYS A 5 12.20 5.76 14.17
C LYS A 5 11.02 5.19 13.39
N VAL A 6 11.01 5.48 12.09
CA VAL A 6 10.06 4.96 11.12
C VAL A 6 10.87 4.28 10.02
N ASP A 7 10.57 3.02 9.73
CA ASP A 7 11.02 2.38 8.49
C ASP A 7 10.05 2.77 7.38
N LEU A 8 10.48 3.68 6.49
CA LEU A 8 9.69 4.14 5.37
C LEU A 8 10.09 3.38 4.12
N GLN A 9 9.13 2.70 3.49
CA GLN A 9 9.26 2.14 2.14
C GLN A 9 8.07 2.64 1.33
N CYS A 10 8.30 3.68 0.52
CA CYS A 10 7.21 4.37 -0.16
C CYS A 10 6.58 3.48 -1.25
N PRO A 11 5.28 3.16 -1.15
CA PRO A 11 4.59 2.30 -2.12
C PRO A 11 4.36 2.99 -3.48
N TYR A 12 4.62 4.29 -3.58
CA TYR A 12 4.38 5.09 -4.79
C TYR A 12 5.63 5.31 -5.64
N CYS A 13 6.78 5.59 -5.02
CA CYS A 13 8.03 5.92 -5.74
C CYS A 13 9.22 5.03 -5.38
N GLY A 14 9.09 4.11 -4.41
CA GLY A 14 10.19 3.24 -3.98
C GLY A 14 11.23 3.92 -3.08
N PHE A 15 11.00 5.16 -2.62
CA PHE A 15 11.88 5.80 -1.63
C PHE A 15 11.91 5.00 -0.31
N CYS A 16 13.10 4.52 0.07
CA CYS A 16 13.30 3.69 1.26
C CYS A 16 14.38 4.27 2.17
N LYS A 17 13.99 4.79 3.36
CA LYS A 17 14.93 5.27 4.40
C LYS A 17 14.31 5.21 5.79
N ILE A 18 15.16 5.11 6.82
CA ILE A 18 14.73 5.33 8.20
C ILE A 18 14.54 6.83 8.46
N LEU A 19 13.33 7.22 8.83
CA LEU A 19 12.98 8.59 9.21
C LEU A 19 12.65 8.70 10.70
N ARG A 20 12.41 9.92 11.17
CA ARG A 20 11.99 10.19 12.54
C ARG A 20 10.70 11.02 12.57
N THR A 21 9.69 10.54 13.30
CA THR A 21 8.40 11.25 13.47
C THR A 21 7.97 11.28 14.93
N ALA A 22 6.85 11.93 15.23
CA ALA A 22 6.24 11.92 16.56
C ALA A 22 5.31 10.71 16.73
N THR A 23 5.21 10.17 17.94
CA THR A 23 4.45 8.95 18.26
C THR A 23 2.94 9.03 18.00
N HIS A 24 2.34 10.21 18.05
CA HIS A 24 0.90 10.42 17.87
C HIS A 24 0.48 10.56 16.39
N ARG A 25 1.44 10.56 15.45
CA ARG A 25 1.13 10.72 14.02
C ARG A 25 0.60 9.40 13.46
N LYS A 26 -0.42 9.49 12.62
CA LYS A 26 -1.01 8.35 11.89
C LYS A 26 -0.45 8.19 10.47
N ALA A 27 0.23 9.21 9.96
CA ALA A 27 0.77 9.25 8.61
C ALA A 27 2.11 9.97 8.58
N ILE A 28 2.90 9.66 7.56
CA ILE A 28 4.11 10.39 7.17
C ILE A 28 4.04 10.73 5.68
N ILE A 29 4.64 11.86 5.30
CA ILE A 29 4.75 12.28 3.91
C ILE A 29 6.07 11.76 3.36
N CYS A 30 6.03 11.11 2.19
CA CYS A 30 7.24 10.73 1.48
C CYS A 30 8.01 11.99 1.09
N PRO A 31 9.31 12.12 1.43
CA PRO A 31 10.08 13.31 1.07
C PRO A 31 10.34 13.45 -0.44
N ASP A 32 10.20 12.36 -1.19
CA ASP A 32 10.46 12.32 -2.63
C ASP A 32 9.19 12.63 -3.43
N CYS A 33 8.17 11.76 -3.36
CA CYS A 33 6.93 11.92 -4.13
C CYS A 33 5.81 12.69 -3.40
N GLN A 34 6.04 13.14 -2.17
CA GLN A 34 5.07 13.90 -1.36
C GLN A 34 3.75 13.18 -1.05
N GLN A 35 3.63 11.89 -1.36
CA GLN A 35 2.45 11.10 -1.05
C GLN A 35 2.37 10.74 0.44
N SER A 36 1.14 10.61 0.94
CA SER A 36 0.87 10.25 2.32
C SER A 36 0.87 8.74 2.54
N ILE A 37 1.61 8.29 3.55
CA ILE A 37 1.85 6.87 3.84
C ILE A 37 1.43 6.60 5.28
N PHE A 38 0.73 5.49 5.49
CA PHE A 38 0.22 5.09 6.80
C PHE A 38 1.35 4.68 7.74
N LEU A 39 1.28 5.13 8.99
CA LEU A 39 2.17 4.70 10.06
C LEU A 39 1.52 3.52 10.80
N ARG A 40 2.00 2.30 10.53
CA ARG A 40 1.61 1.10 11.25
C ARG A 40 2.62 0.83 12.37
N TRP A 41 2.17 0.36 13.53
CA TRP A 41 3.06 -0.14 14.58
C TRP A 41 3.99 -1.23 14.05
N ALA A 42 5.29 -1.11 14.30
CA ALA A 42 6.30 -2.00 13.72
C ALA A 42 6.10 -3.49 14.11
N THR A 43 5.63 -3.77 15.32
CA THR A 43 5.30 -5.13 15.80
C THR A 43 3.80 -5.44 15.74
N GLY A 44 2.98 -4.49 15.30
CA GLY A 44 1.51 -4.56 15.42
C GLY A 44 0.98 -4.11 16.79
N ILE A 45 1.85 -3.91 17.79
CA ILE A 45 1.49 -3.49 19.15
C ILE A 45 2.00 -2.06 19.38
N GLU A 46 1.14 -1.19 19.94
CA GLU A 46 1.54 0.17 20.31
C GLU A 46 2.55 0.15 21.47
N GLY A 47 3.61 0.94 21.38
CA GLY A 47 4.63 1.03 22.44
C GLY A 47 5.85 0.14 22.19
N GLU A 48 5.75 -0.87 21.34
CA GLU A 48 6.84 -1.82 21.08
C GLU A 48 7.73 -1.39 19.89
N LEU A 49 9.01 -1.73 20.01
CA LEU A 49 10.01 -1.51 18.96
C LEU A 49 10.35 -2.84 18.29
N ASP A 50 10.57 -2.81 16.98
CA ASP A 50 11.10 -3.98 16.29
C ASP A 50 12.59 -4.24 16.60
N LYS A 51 13.14 -5.33 16.04
CA LYS A 51 14.56 -5.70 16.16
C LYS A 51 15.55 -4.63 15.67
N TYR A 52 15.11 -3.64 14.89
CA TYR A 52 15.92 -2.54 14.37
C TYR A 52 15.69 -1.22 15.14
N GLY A 53 14.83 -1.26 16.16
CA GLY A 53 14.45 -0.11 16.98
C GLY A 53 13.45 0.83 16.30
N CYS A 54 12.75 0.36 15.27
CA CYS A 54 11.68 1.11 14.61
C CYS A 54 10.37 0.96 15.39
N TYR A 55 9.69 2.10 15.57
CA TYR A 55 8.39 2.17 16.22
C TYR A 55 7.26 2.05 15.20
N PHE A 56 7.50 2.56 13.99
CA PHE A 56 6.57 2.49 12.88
C PHE A 56 7.19 1.83 11.65
N HIS A 57 6.35 1.11 10.91
CA HIS A 57 6.56 0.73 9.52
C HIS A 57 5.58 1.50 8.64
N ALA A 58 6.09 2.05 7.54
CA ALA A 58 5.33 2.88 6.62
C ALA A 58 5.46 2.33 5.20
N TYR A 59 4.68 1.28 4.92
CA TYR A 59 4.74 0.50 3.67
C TYR A 59 3.46 0.58 2.83
N VAL A 60 2.39 1.16 3.39
CA VAL A 60 1.06 1.17 2.76
C VAL A 60 0.54 2.60 2.57
N PRO A 61 -0.22 2.86 1.50
CA PRO A 61 -0.95 4.11 1.31
C PRO A 61 -1.78 4.50 2.55
N PHE A 62 -1.83 5.79 2.89
CA PHE A 62 -2.61 6.25 4.05
C PHE A 62 -4.11 5.95 3.92
N ASN A 63 -4.66 6.03 2.70
CA ASN A 63 -6.08 5.86 2.44
C ASN A 63 -6.35 4.72 1.44
N ILE A 64 -5.75 3.56 1.68
CA ILE A 64 -5.83 2.41 0.78
C ILE A 64 -7.28 1.96 0.50
N GLN A 65 -8.21 2.14 1.44
CA GLN A 65 -9.62 1.80 1.24
C GLN A 65 -10.26 2.65 0.13
N LYS A 66 -9.97 3.96 0.12
CA LYS A 66 -10.46 4.87 -0.92
C LYS A 66 -9.87 4.49 -2.28
N ILE A 67 -8.58 4.16 -2.32
CA ILE A 67 -7.92 3.68 -3.54
C ILE A 67 -8.64 2.43 -4.05
N ASN A 68 -8.83 1.42 -3.20
CA ASN A 68 -9.50 0.18 -3.61
C ASN A 68 -10.92 0.42 -4.17
N GLN A 69 -11.66 1.36 -3.60
CA GLN A 69 -13.00 1.73 -4.08
C GLN A 69 -12.95 2.36 -5.49
N GLU A 70 -11.95 3.18 -5.79
CA GLU A 70 -11.75 3.77 -7.12
C GLU A 70 -11.48 2.71 -8.21
N PHE A 71 -10.91 1.56 -7.84
CA PHE A 71 -10.52 0.49 -8.77
C PHE A 71 -11.47 -0.73 -8.76
N GLN A 72 -12.58 -0.69 -8.02
CA GLN A 72 -13.42 -1.87 -7.78
C GLN A 72 -13.98 -2.52 -9.07
N GLY A 73 -14.27 -1.72 -10.10
CA GLY A 73 -14.83 -2.20 -11.38
C GLY A 73 -13.81 -2.37 -12.51
N VAL A 74 -12.52 -2.12 -12.29
CA VAL A 74 -11.50 -2.14 -13.37
C VAL A 74 -11.22 -3.56 -13.88
N PHE A 75 -11.52 -4.56 -13.05
CA PHE A 75 -11.32 -5.97 -13.37
C PHE A 75 -12.64 -6.71 -13.65
N GLU A 76 -13.75 -6.00 -13.76
CA GLU A 76 -15.01 -6.61 -14.21
C GLU A 76 -14.92 -6.86 -15.71
N ASP A 77 -15.10 -8.12 -16.12
CA ASP A 77 -15.10 -8.48 -17.54
C ASP A 77 -16.26 -7.76 -18.25
N GLU A 78 -15.94 -7.00 -19.31
CA GLU A 78 -16.99 -6.60 -20.25
C GLU A 78 -17.64 -7.87 -20.81
N PRO A 79 -18.99 -7.96 -20.82
CA PRO A 79 -19.64 -9.09 -21.46
C PRO A 79 -19.14 -9.18 -22.91
N PRO A 80 -18.77 -10.39 -23.39
CA PRO A 80 -18.19 -10.53 -24.71
C PRO A 80 -19.13 -9.92 -25.75
N LYS A 81 -18.65 -8.90 -26.48
CA LYS A 81 -19.41 -8.18 -27.52
C LYS A 81 -19.90 -9.08 -28.66
N HIS A 82 -19.35 -10.29 -28.77
CA HIS A 82 -19.71 -11.25 -29.78
C HIS A 82 -19.60 -12.67 -29.25
N SER A 83 -20.66 -13.46 -29.39
CA SER A 83 -20.59 -14.92 -29.21
C SER A 83 -19.93 -15.51 -30.46
N PHE A 84 -18.75 -16.10 -30.31
CA PHE A 84 -18.16 -16.90 -31.37
C PHE A 84 -18.53 -18.37 -31.12
N ILE A 85 -19.22 -18.98 -32.08
CA ILE A 85 -19.49 -20.42 -32.04
C ILE A 85 -18.27 -21.14 -32.61
N ILE A 86 -17.48 -21.78 -31.74
CA ILE A 86 -16.40 -22.67 -32.18
C ILE A 86 -17.04 -23.91 -32.79
N ARG A 87 -16.99 -24.04 -34.13
CA ARG A 87 -17.44 -25.24 -34.81
C ARG A 87 -16.36 -26.32 -34.72
N ASN A 88 -16.63 -27.40 -33.98
CA ASN A 88 -15.80 -28.59 -34.04
C ASN A 88 -15.86 -29.19 -35.44
N LYS A 89 -14.78 -29.04 -36.21
CA LYS A 89 -14.62 -29.69 -37.50
C LYS A 89 -14.31 -31.17 -37.23
N MET A 90 -15.31 -32.05 -37.29
CA MET A 90 -15.07 -33.49 -37.30
C MET A 90 -14.16 -33.81 -38.49
N ARG A 91 -12.93 -34.28 -38.20
CA ARG A 91 -12.07 -34.89 -39.22
C ARG A 91 -12.64 -36.29 -39.47
N GLY A 92 -13.14 -36.50 -40.69
CA GLY A 92 -13.56 -37.81 -41.19
C GLY A 92 -12.39 -38.74 -41.44
#